data_AF-A0A075TU90-F1
#
_entry.id   AF-A0A075TU90-F1
#
_cell.length_a   1.000
_cell.length_b   1.000
_cell.length_c   1.000
_cell.angle_alpha   90.00
_cell.angle_beta   90.00
_cell.angle_gamma   90.00
#
_symmetry.space_group_name_H-M   'P 1'
#
loop_
_entity.id
_entity.type
_entity.pdbx_description
1 polymer ?
#
loop_
_entity_poly.entity_id
_entity_poly.type
_entity_poly.pdbx_seq_one_letter_code
_entity_poly.pdbx_strand_id
1 'polypeptide(L)'
;MTLTTSDIKSAALLMNSIDTESFFDSITEISSSNDYWLVRTEGGALYTDFKTNGYVGIGWNELNVDTIQNSDVPTLKERLKQIDKEKLKLAEANELEELLSPEEIDEGALLNSERSYTAAANQLHTFVNKIAIGDFVLIPNTGSKKFSLGKVISGAIEDSESVAHKDDNPSFVHSDFIKRHKVQWLGEFNRDDADSSFYKMIYTHRTISNITEYQSVINRAVFDIYILDDSVHLTFHVTEPGAVNMKSMGAFAYNIPGMVELVCPEDIVSMKSNVQSPGPIETIIPSKKAAATVLIALTFAGGVSALTYGGELEVGNMSFKVPGVLTQQTANDKVSAETKAAELQNTETENKQTLDVLNNSEQIIEKAIALGADIEDLGLKYPKETLRLLQKQLDQKKDVEEAKASTTSDK
;
A
#
# COMPACT_ATOMS: atom_id res chain seq x y z
N MET A 1 -19.66 16.77 -31.32
CA MET A 1 -18.84 17.16 -32.48
C MET A 1 -18.44 15.88 -33.23
N THR A 2 -18.51 15.83 -34.56
CA THR A 2 -17.95 14.69 -35.34
C THR A 2 -16.58 15.13 -35.81
N LEU A 3 -15.52 14.43 -35.37
CA LEU A 3 -14.16 14.67 -35.85
C LEU A 3 -14.14 14.58 -37.38
N THR A 4 -13.63 15.59 -38.07
CA THR A 4 -13.53 15.54 -39.52
C THR A 4 -12.30 14.74 -39.93
N THR A 5 -12.33 14.12 -41.11
CA THR A 5 -11.15 13.44 -41.68
C THR A 5 -9.95 14.39 -41.82
N SER A 6 -10.19 15.70 -41.91
CA SER A 6 -9.15 16.74 -41.89
C SER A 6 -8.47 16.83 -40.52
N ASP A 7 -9.25 16.91 -39.44
CA ASP A 7 -8.73 17.02 -38.06
C ASP A 7 -7.85 15.83 -37.71
N ILE A 8 -8.28 14.62 -38.10
CA ILE A 8 -7.54 13.39 -37.80
C ILE A 8 -6.26 13.29 -38.65
N LYS A 9 -6.27 13.74 -39.90
CA LYS A 9 -5.05 13.82 -40.73
C LYS A 9 -4.04 14.82 -40.19
N SER A 10 -4.50 15.96 -39.68
CA SER A 10 -3.64 16.95 -39.02
C SER A 10 -3.00 16.40 -37.74
N ALA A 11 -3.74 15.64 -36.94
CA ALA A 11 -3.23 14.95 -35.76
C ALA A 11 -2.13 13.92 -36.11
N ALA A 12 -2.35 13.12 -37.16
CA ALA A 12 -1.37 12.14 -37.65
C ALA A 12 -0.05 12.80 -38.12
N LEU A 13 -0.14 13.99 -38.73
CA LEU A 13 1.05 14.74 -39.17
C LEU A 13 1.88 15.26 -37.98
N LEU A 14 1.20 15.70 -36.92
CA LEU A 14 1.83 16.23 -35.69
C LEU A 14 2.51 15.15 -34.86
N MET A 15 2.03 13.90 -34.90
CA MET A 15 2.69 12.79 -34.22
C MET A 15 4.14 12.58 -34.65
N ASN A 16 4.47 12.87 -35.90
CA ASN A 16 5.86 12.79 -36.38
C ASN A 16 6.76 13.91 -35.83
N SER A 17 6.18 14.92 -35.16
CA SER A 17 6.89 16.09 -34.63
C SER A 17 6.87 16.20 -33.11
N ILE A 18 6.13 15.34 -32.42
CA ILE A 18 6.02 15.33 -30.96
C ILE A 18 6.83 14.16 -30.41
N ASP A 19 7.63 14.43 -29.37
CA ASP A 19 8.33 13.40 -28.60
C ASP A 19 7.32 12.60 -27.76
N THR A 20 6.75 11.58 -28.39
CA THR A 20 5.76 10.71 -27.77
C THR A 20 6.39 9.71 -26.80
N GLU A 21 7.69 9.41 -26.90
CA GLU A 21 8.36 8.47 -25.98
C GLU A 21 8.43 9.05 -24.57
N SER A 22 8.88 10.31 -24.44
CA SER A 22 8.91 10.99 -23.14
C SER A 22 7.55 11.07 -22.44
N PHE A 23 6.46 11.10 -23.22
CA PHE A 23 5.10 11.06 -22.70
C PHE A 23 4.75 9.67 -22.13
N PHE A 24 5.08 8.58 -22.83
CA PHE A 24 4.78 7.23 -22.35
C PHE A 24 5.65 6.80 -21.17
N ASP A 25 6.89 7.30 -21.07
CA ASP A 25 7.80 7.02 -19.93
C ASP A 25 7.23 7.48 -18.58
N SER A 26 6.29 8.43 -18.62
CA SER A 26 5.65 8.97 -17.42
C SER A 26 4.41 8.17 -16.98
N ILE A 27 3.87 7.28 -17.82
CA ILE A 27 2.67 6.50 -17.55
C ILE A 27 3.02 5.26 -16.72
N THR A 28 2.13 4.88 -15.78
CA THR A 28 2.32 3.66 -14.98
C THR A 28 2.31 2.41 -15.85
N GLU A 29 3.44 1.69 -15.87
CA GLU A 29 3.56 0.38 -16.50
C GLU A 29 3.25 -0.76 -15.51
N ILE A 30 2.40 -1.68 -15.94
CA ILE A 30 1.91 -2.83 -15.20
C ILE A 30 2.18 -4.06 -16.05
N SER A 31 2.72 -5.14 -15.47
CA SER A 31 2.79 -6.43 -16.18
C SER A 31 1.64 -7.34 -15.79
N SER A 32 1.10 -8.09 -16.74
CA SER A 32 0.13 -9.16 -16.48
C SER A 32 0.71 -10.34 -15.68
N SER A 33 2.04 -10.43 -15.59
CA SER A 33 2.71 -11.44 -14.76
C SER A 33 2.70 -11.13 -13.27
N ASN A 34 2.39 -9.89 -12.87
CA ASN A 34 2.37 -9.49 -11.46
C ASN A 34 1.03 -9.83 -10.79
N ASP A 35 1.10 -10.44 -9.62
CA ASP A 35 -0.07 -10.79 -8.84
C ASP A 35 -0.61 -9.59 -8.05
N TYR A 36 -1.90 -9.64 -7.71
CA TYR A 36 -2.53 -8.66 -6.84
C TYR A 36 -2.95 -9.34 -5.54
N TRP A 37 -2.64 -8.69 -4.41
CA TRP A 37 -2.89 -9.22 -3.08
C TRP A 37 -3.72 -8.23 -2.26
N LEU A 38 -4.85 -8.67 -1.71
CA LEU A 38 -5.53 -7.94 -0.65
C LEU A 38 -4.79 -8.21 0.65
N VAL A 39 -4.32 -7.17 1.33
CA VAL A 39 -3.79 -7.26 2.70
C VAL A 39 -4.70 -6.43 3.61
N ARG A 40 -5.40 -7.10 4.53
CA ARG A 40 -6.29 -6.43 5.49
C ARG A 40 -5.49 -5.73 6.57
N THR A 41 -6.06 -4.63 7.04
CA THR A 41 -5.45 -3.67 7.97
C THR A 41 -6.13 -3.71 9.35
N GLU A 42 -6.49 -4.91 9.83
CA GLU A 42 -7.23 -5.09 11.10
C GLU A 42 -8.48 -4.21 11.21
N GLY A 43 -9.44 -4.43 10.31
CA GLY A 43 -10.67 -3.62 10.25
C GLY A 43 -10.46 -2.17 9.81
N GLY A 44 -9.26 -1.82 9.34
CA GLY A 44 -8.88 -0.46 8.93
C GLY A 44 -7.93 0.24 9.90
N ALA A 45 -7.68 -0.32 11.09
CA ALA A 45 -6.84 0.29 12.12
C ALA A 45 -5.42 0.57 11.64
N LEU A 46 -4.82 -0.36 10.88
CA LEU A 46 -3.44 -0.26 10.40
C LEU A 46 -3.31 0.45 9.04
N TYR A 47 -4.42 0.92 8.46
CA TYR A 47 -4.40 1.50 7.11
C TYR A 47 -3.50 2.74 7.02
N THR A 48 -3.66 3.66 7.97
CA THR A 48 -2.87 4.89 8.01
C THR A 48 -1.39 4.60 8.24
N ASP A 49 -1.09 3.68 9.14
CA ASP A 49 0.28 3.28 9.46
C ASP A 49 0.99 2.66 8.24
N PHE A 50 0.40 1.63 7.63
CA PHE A 50 0.94 0.97 6.43
C PHE A 50 1.14 1.96 5.29
N LYS A 51 0.17 2.86 5.09
CA LYS A 51 0.22 3.85 4.03
C LYS A 51 1.35 4.87 4.27
N THR A 52 1.32 5.55 5.40
CA THR A 52 2.30 6.60 5.73
C THR A 52 3.72 6.06 5.78
N ASN A 53 3.88 4.80 6.21
CA ASN A 53 5.18 4.20 6.41
C ASN A 53 5.69 3.37 5.23
N GLY A 54 4.94 3.30 4.12
CA GLY A 54 5.42 2.64 2.91
C GLY A 54 5.62 1.14 3.08
N TYR A 55 4.75 0.47 3.84
CA TYR A 55 4.85 -0.98 4.04
C TYR A 55 3.50 -1.66 4.22
N VAL A 56 3.51 -2.98 4.11
CA VAL A 56 2.45 -3.84 4.68
C VAL A 56 3.10 -4.89 5.57
N GLY A 57 2.41 -5.27 6.66
CA GLY A 57 2.95 -6.18 7.66
C GLY A 57 2.01 -7.34 8.00
N ILE A 58 2.56 -8.36 8.65
CA ILE A 58 1.80 -9.47 9.24
C ILE A 58 2.34 -9.82 10.64
N GLY A 59 1.44 -10.18 11.56
CA GLY A 59 1.76 -10.55 12.95
C GLY A 59 2.49 -11.90 13.10
N TRP A 60 2.32 -12.54 14.26
CA TRP A 60 3.08 -13.72 14.69
C TRP A 60 4.57 -13.47 14.78
N ASN A 61 4.95 -12.41 15.50
CA ASN A 61 6.32 -11.91 15.61
C ASN A 61 7.31 -12.94 16.19
N GLU A 62 6.82 -13.99 16.85
CA GLU A 62 7.62 -15.11 17.36
C GLU A 62 8.21 -15.96 16.24
N LEU A 63 7.63 -15.92 15.04
CA LEU A 63 8.15 -16.56 13.85
C LEU A 63 8.84 -15.53 12.95
N ASN A 64 10.13 -15.79 12.71
CA ASN A 64 10.94 -14.94 11.86
C ASN A 64 10.82 -15.29 10.37
N VAL A 65 11.19 -14.37 9.48
CA VAL A 65 11.13 -14.55 8.01
C VAL A 65 11.88 -15.81 7.58
N ASP A 66 13.11 -16.00 8.07
CA ASP A 66 13.94 -17.17 7.72
C ASP A 66 13.26 -18.49 8.08
N THR A 67 12.62 -18.56 9.25
CA THR A 67 11.89 -19.75 9.69
C THR A 67 10.72 -20.03 8.76
N ILE A 68 9.98 -19.00 8.36
CA ILE A 68 8.82 -19.15 7.48
C ILE A 68 9.25 -19.55 6.08
N GLN A 69 10.33 -18.96 5.57
CA GLN A 69 10.86 -19.26 4.24
C GLN A 69 11.31 -20.72 4.11
N ASN A 70 11.82 -21.30 5.19
CA ASN A 70 12.34 -22.66 5.21
C ASN A 70 11.36 -23.70 5.79
N SER A 71 10.08 -23.35 5.99
CA SER A 71 9.07 -24.24 6.55
C SER A 71 7.88 -24.41 5.62
N ASP A 72 7.34 -25.63 5.56
CA ASP A 72 6.05 -25.88 4.91
C ASP A 72 4.87 -25.50 5.83
N VAL A 73 3.67 -25.41 5.25
CA VAL A 73 2.45 -25.03 5.97
C VAL A 73 2.14 -25.96 7.16
N PRO A 74 2.24 -27.30 7.06
CA PRO A 74 2.09 -28.19 8.22
C PRO A 74 3.06 -27.90 9.35
N THR A 75 4.34 -27.67 9.05
CA THR A 75 5.36 -27.35 10.06
C THR A 75 5.06 -26.01 10.74
N LEU A 76 4.69 -24.99 9.97
CA LEU A 76 4.28 -23.70 10.51
C LEU A 76 3.08 -23.81 11.43
N LYS A 77 2.08 -24.60 11.02
CA LYS A 77 0.89 -24.84 11.84
C LYS A 77 1.23 -25.44 13.20
N GLU A 78 2.12 -26.44 13.24
CA GLU A 78 2.54 -27.05 14.51
C GLU A 78 3.36 -26.08 15.38
N ARG A 79 4.22 -25.25 14.78
CA ARG A 79 4.94 -24.20 15.52
C ARG A 79 4.00 -23.16 16.14
N LEU A 80 2.99 -22.72 15.40
CA LEU A 80 1.98 -21.77 15.90
C LEU A 80 1.24 -22.34 17.12
N LYS A 81 0.85 -23.62 17.08
CA LYS A 81 0.25 -24.31 18.24
C LYS A 81 1.18 -24.35 19.45
N GLN A 82 2.49 -24.54 19.24
CA GLN A 82 3.46 -24.57 20.32
C GLN A 82 3.61 -23.19 20.97
N ILE A 83 3.71 -22.14 20.16
CA ILE A 83 3.79 -20.74 20.63
C ILE A 83 2.58 -20.40 21.52
N ASP A 84 1.36 -20.72 21.08
CA ASP A 84 0.17 -20.40 21.87
C ASP A 84 0.08 -21.23 23.16
N LYS A 85 0.51 -22.51 23.13
CA LYS A 85 0.61 -23.33 24.35
C LYS A 85 1.62 -22.77 25.35
N GLU A 86 2.74 -22.24 24.88
CA GLU A 86 3.76 -21.63 25.73
C GLU A 86 3.26 -20.32 26.35
N LYS A 87 2.57 -19.48 25.57
CA LYS A 87 1.93 -18.26 26.07
C LYS A 87 0.88 -18.55 27.14
N LEU A 88 0.04 -19.57 26.92
CA LEU A 88 -0.99 -19.96 27.90
C LEU A 88 -0.35 -20.43 29.22
N LYS A 89 0.67 -21.29 29.15
CA LYS A 89 1.41 -21.74 30.35
C LYS A 89 2.06 -20.59 31.09
N LEU A 90 2.60 -19.60 30.37
CA LEU A 90 3.20 -18.42 30.97
C LEU A 90 2.14 -17.54 31.66
N ALA A 91 0.96 -17.39 31.06
CA ALA A 91 -0.16 -16.68 31.66
C ALA A 91 -0.64 -17.39 32.94
N GLU A 92 -0.86 -18.71 32.89
CA GLU A 92 -1.25 -19.53 34.06
C GLU A 92 -0.20 -19.49 35.18
N ALA A 93 1.09 -19.47 34.84
CA ALA A 93 2.17 -19.35 35.82
C ALA A 93 2.26 -17.95 36.47
N ASN A 94 1.82 -16.91 35.76
CA ASN A 94 1.75 -15.54 36.26
C ASN A 94 0.43 -15.24 37.00
N GLU A 95 -0.63 -16.00 36.74
CA GLU A 95 -1.96 -15.88 37.35
C GLU A 95 -2.23 -16.95 38.44
N LEU A 96 -1.17 -17.42 39.12
CA LEU A 96 -1.29 -18.30 40.29
C LEU A 96 -1.89 -17.58 41.51
N GLU A 97 -3.11 -17.05 41.39
CA GLU A 97 -3.98 -16.75 42.54
C GLU A 97 -5.49 -16.65 42.23
N GLU A 98 -6.10 -17.38 41.29
CA GLU A 98 -7.51 -17.80 41.51
C GLU A 98 -8.00 -18.96 40.63
N LEU A 99 -8.23 -20.10 41.30
CA LEU A 99 -9.21 -21.17 40.97
C LEU A 99 -9.14 -21.84 39.59
N LEU A 100 -8.36 -22.92 39.50
CA LEU A 100 -8.56 -23.97 38.50
C LEU A 100 -9.80 -24.80 38.84
N SER A 101 -10.82 -24.76 37.98
CA SER A 101 -11.67 -25.93 37.73
C SER A 101 -11.22 -26.59 36.42
N PRO A 102 -11.00 -27.91 36.37
CA PRO A 102 -10.66 -28.59 35.12
C PRO A 102 -11.91 -28.67 34.25
N GLU A 103 -12.02 -27.77 33.28
CA GLU A 103 -13.09 -27.81 32.28
C GLU A 103 -12.77 -28.77 31.15
N GLU A 104 -13.80 -29.50 30.77
CA GLU A 104 -13.84 -30.45 29.67
C GLU A 104 -13.32 -29.79 28.40
N ILE A 105 -12.45 -30.50 27.68
CA ILE A 105 -11.93 -30.07 26.39
C ILE A 105 -13.12 -29.91 25.43
N ASP A 106 -13.54 -28.67 25.16
CA ASP A 106 -14.52 -28.39 24.11
C ASP A 106 -13.91 -28.72 22.74
N GLU A 107 -14.29 -29.86 22.17
CA GLU A 107 -13.89 -30.29 20.83
C GLU A 107 -14.24 -29.23 19.76
N GLY A 108 -15.28 -28.41 19.98
CA GLY A 108 -15.64 -27.27 19.14
C GLY A 108 -14.59 -26.16 19.16
N ALA A 109 -14.12 -25.75 20.33
CA ALA A 109 -13.02 -24.80 20.51
C ALA A 109 -11.70 -25.33 19.93
N LEU A 110 -11.40 -26.63 20.08
CA LEU A 110 -10.23 -27.26 19.46
C LEU A 110 -10.31 -27.27 17.93
N LEU A 111 -11.45 -27.63 17.35
CA LEU A 111 -11.62 -27.59 15.88
C LEU A 111 -11.56 -26.17 15.33
N ASN A 112 -12.06 -25.18 16.07
CA ASN A 112 -11.97 -23.77 15.69
C ASN A 112 -10.53 -23.25 15.77
N SER A 113 -9.77 -23.61 16.81
CA SER A 113 -8.34 -23.27 16.91
C SER A 113 -7.50 -23.98 15.84
N GLU A 114 -7.75 -25.26 15.54
CA GLU A 114 -7.10 -26.01 14.44
C GLU A 114 -7.28 -25.32 13.08
N ARG A 115 -8.49 -24.83 12.79
CA ARG A 115 -8.77 -24.06 11.56
C ARG A 115 -8.06 -22.70 11.57
N SER A 116 -8.01 -22.04 12.73
CA SER A 116 -7.29 -20.77 12.91
C SER A 116 -5.80 -20.90 12.62
N TYR A 117 -5.12 -21.90 13.22
CA TYR A 117 -3.68 -22.13 12.98
C TYR A 117 -3.38 -22.51 11.53
N THR A 118 -4.27 -23.28 10.90
CA THR A 118 -4.13 -23.61 9.48
C THR A 118 -4.24 -22.35 8.62
N ALA A 119 -5.18 -21.45 8.93
CA ALA A 119 -5.33 -20.19 8.22
C ALA A 119 -4.11 -19.28 8.43
N ALA A 120 -3.65 -19.12 9.68
CA ALA A 120 -2.46 -18.34 10.03
C ALA A 120 -1.19 -18.86 9.34
N ALA A 121 -0.95 -20.18 9.35
CA ALA A 121 0.19 -20.79 8.67
C ALA A 121 0.16 -20.53 7.16
N ASN A 122 -1.00 -20.64 6.52
CA ASN A 122 -1.16 -20.32 5.11
C ASN A 122 -0.94 -18.83 4.82
N GLN A 123 -1.39 -17.94 5.71
CA GLN A 123 -1.17 -16.50 5.57
C GLN A 123 0.31 -16.15 5.68
N LEU A 124 1.02 -16.67 6.68
CA LEU A 124 2.46 -16.46 6.85
C LEU A 124 3.25 -16.99 5.65
N HIS A 125 2.96 -18.22 5.20
CA HIS A 125 3.59 -18.78 4.02
C HIS A 125 3.28 -17.96 2.76
N THR A 126 2.06 -17.45 2.61
CA THR A 126 1.70 -16.61 1.46
C THR A 126 2.45 -15.29 1.50
N PHE A 127 2.44 -14.61 2.65
CA PHE A 127 3.12 -13.34 2.84
C PHE A 127 4.61 -13.47 2.51
N VAL A 128 5.32 -14.43 3.11
CA VAL A 128 6.77 -14.54 2.96
C VAL A 128 7.21 -15.15 1.63
N ASN A 129 6.52 -16.20 1.16
CA ASN A 129 7.00 -17.02 0.04
C ASN A 129 6.26 -16.77 -1.29
N LYS A 130 5.10 -16.10 -1.29
CA LYS A 130 4.30 -15.93 -2.52
C LYS A 130 4.20 -14.48 -2.99
N ILE A 131 4.15 -13.51 -2.08
CA ILE A 131 4.15 -12.09 -2.48
C ILE A 131 5.55 -11.75 -3.00
N ALA A 132 5.65 -11.42 -4.29
CA ALA A 132 6.92 -11.17 -4.96
C ALA A 132 7.18 -9.66 -5.16
N ILE A 133 8.46 -9.32 -5.40
CA ILE A 133 8.82 -7.97 -5.83
C ILE A 133 8.16 -7.71 -7.19
N GLY A 134 7.48 -6.57 -7.31
CA GLY A 134 6.72 -6.19 -8.50
C GLY A 134 5.23 -6.50 -8.40
N ASP A 135 4.80 -7.37 -7.47
CA ASP A 135 3.39 -7.60 -7.20
C ASP A 135 2.72 -6.34 -6.65
N PHE A 136 1.40 -6.31 -6.73
CA PHE A 136 0.58 -5.23 -6.22
C PHE A 136 -0.11 -5.64 -4.93
N VAL A 137 -0.15 -4.72 -3.96
CA VAL A 137 -0.91 -4.87 -2.74
C VAL A 137 -2.01 -3.83 -2.65
N LEU A 138 -3.21 -4.29 -2.31
CA LEU A 138 -4.37 -3.49 -2.05
C LEU A 138 -4.68 -3.52 -0.56
N ILE A 139 -4.71 -2.36 0.08
CA ILE A 139 -5.11 -2.25 1.50
C ILE A 139 -6.43 -1.49 1.63
N PRO A 140 -7.41 -1.99 2.40
CA PRO A 140 -8.64 -1.27 2.69
C PRO A 140 -8.49 -0.35 3.90
N ASN A 141 -9.23 0.76 3.91
CA ASN A 141 -9.44 1.55 5.13
C ASN A 141 -10.61 1.01 5.98
N THR A 142 -10.94 1.73 7.06
CA THR A 142 -12.05 1.40 7.95
C THR A 142 -13.37 1.25 7.19
N GLY A 143 -14.00 0.09 7.35
CA GLY A 143 -15.25 -0.25 6.66
C GLY A 143 -15.11 -0.46 5.16
N SER A 144 -13.86 -0.55 4.64
CA SER A 144 -13.56 -0.75 3.22
C SER A 144 -14.24 0.30 2.33
N LYS A 145 -14.25 1.55 2.77
CA LYS A 145 -14.79 2.70 2.03
C LYS A 145 -13.82 3.23 0.99
N LYS A 146 -12.52 3.07 1.26
CA LYS A 146 -11.40 3.50 0.42
C LYS A 146 -10.35 2.41 0.39
N PHE A 147 -9.61 2.34 -0.72
CA PHE A 147 -8.53 1.41 -0.92
C PHE A 147 -7.28 2.14 -1.43
N SER A 148 -6.11 1.62 -1.07
CA SER A 148 -4.82 2.09 -1.59
C SER A 148 -4.12 0.95 -2.31
N LEU A 149 -3.68 1.22 -3.53
CA LEU A 149 -2.90 0.30 -4.34
C LEU A 149 -1.42 0.70 -4.26
N GLY A 150 -0.57 -0.26 -3.94
CA GLY A 150 0.88 -0.07 -3.93
C GLY A 150 1.61 -1.22 -4.62
N LYS A 151 2.82 -0.93 -5.11
CA LYS A 151 3.74 -1.91 -5.70
C LYS A 151 4.72 -2.39 -4.65
N VAL A 152 4.89 -3.70 -4.53
CA VAL A 152 5.87 -4.32 -3.64
C VAL A 152 7.26 -4.11 -4.21
N ILE A 153 8.15 -3.47 -3.44
CA ILE A 153 9.51 -3.11 -3.86
C ILE A 153 10.61 -3.87 -3.08
N SER A 154 10.23 -4.75 -2.16
CA SER A 154 11.16 -5.64 -1.45
C SER A 154 10.57 -7.04 -1.25
N GLY A 155 11.44 -8.02 -1.06
CA GLY A 155 11.05 -9.29 -0.44
C GLY A 155 10.56 -9.07 1.00
N ALA A 156 10.07 -10.14 1.63
CA ALA A 156 9.73 -10.11 3.04
C ALA A 156 11.01 -9.86 3.86
N ILE A 157 10.96 -8.88 4.76
CA ILE A 157 12.07 -8.52 5.64
C ILE A 157 11.60 -8.49 7.08
N GLU A 158 12.56 -8.58 7.99
CA GLU A 158 12.36 -8.23 9.39
C GLU A 158 12.81 -6.81 9.61
N ASP A 159 11.86 -6.00 10.07
CA ASP A 159 12.09 -4.65 10.50
C ASP A 159 11.91 -4.66 12.02
N SER A 160 13.00 -5.02 12.72
CA SER A 160 13.06 -5.05 14.19
C SER A 160 13.34 -3.68 14.79
N GLU A 161 13.85 -2.77 13.96
CA GLU A 161 13.56 -1.36 14.17
C GLU A 161 12.04 -1.29 14.12
N SER A 162 11.41 -1.12 15.29
CA SER A 162 10.18 -0.35 15.32
C SER A 162 10.50 0.81 14.41
N VAL A 163 9.91 0.89 13.21
CA VAL A 163 9.80 2.18 12.52
C VAL A 163 9.34 3.07 13.66
N ALA A 164 10.22 3.93 14.19
CA ALA A 164 9.87 4.70 15.35
C ALA A 164 8.66 5.42 14.86
N HIS A 165 7.51 5.11 15.48
CA HIS A 165 6.24 5.33 14.84
C HIS A 165 6.25 6.77 14.34
N LYS A 166 6.16 6.90 13.01
CA LYS A 166 6.48 8.11 12.21
C LYS A 166 5.61 9.32 12.58
N ASP A 167 4.86 9.21 13.65
CA ASP A 167 4.13 10.23 14.33
C ASP A 167 3.82 9.65 15.72
N ASP A 168 4.21 10.30 16.82
CA ASP A 168 3.67 9.98 18.16
C ASP A 168 2.23 10.52 18.29
N ASN A 169 1.55 10.64 17.14
CA ASN A 169 0.24 11.20 16.98
C ASN A 169 -0.76 10.14 17.42
N PRO A 170 -1.46 10.36 18.54
CA PRO A 170 -2.41 9.39 19.08
C PRO A 170 -3.64 9.17 18.18
N SER A 171 -3.68 9.79 17.00
CA SER A 171 -4.81 9.77 16.08
C SER A 171 -4.95 8.47 15.29
N PHE A 172 -3.92 7.62 15.19
CA PHE A 172 -4.03 6.32 14.50
C PHE A 172 -3.20 5.20 15.12
N VAL A 173 -3.62 3.95 14.87
CA VAL A 173 -3.02 2.75 15.46
C VAL A 173 -1.76 2.38 14.71
N HIS A 174 -0.72 2.15 15.47
CA HIS A 174 0.60 1.78 14.98
C HIS A 174 0.78 0.26 15.00
N SER A 175 1.30 -0.30 13.91
CA SER A 175 1.51 -1.75 13.81
C SER A 175 2.76 -2.18 14.57
N ASP A 176 2.63 -3.21 15.39
CA ASP A 176 3.74 -3.90 16.06
C ASP A 176 4.34 -5.02 15.19
N PHE A 177 3.92 -5.16 13.93
CA PHE A 177 4.36 -6.24 13.06
C PHE A 177 5.80 -6.02 12.60
N ILE A 178 6.67 -7.00 12.88
CA ILE A 178 8.09 -6.95 12.49
C ILE A 178 8.32 -7.49 11.08
N LYS A 179 7.41 -8.34 10.57
CA LYS A 179 7.51 -8.92 9.22
C LYS A 179 6.82 -8.02 8.22
N ARG A 180 7.58 -7.49 7.25
CA ARG A 180 7.10 -6.45 6.35
C ARG A 180 7.52 -6.67 4.90
N HIS A 181 6.73 -6.14 3.98
CA HIS A 181 7.16 -5.79 2.63
C HIS A 181 7.17 -4.28 2.49
N LYS A 182 8.23 -3.72 1.89
CA LYS A 182 8.25 -2.31 1.48
C LYS A 182 7.36 -2.12 0.26
N VAL A 183 6.59 -1.05 0.26
CA VAL A 183 5.54 -0.77 -0.71
C VAL A 183 5.67 0.68 -1.20
N GLN A 184 5.67 0.85 -2.51
CA GLN A 184 5.51 2.15 -3.15
C GLN A 184 4.03 2.36 -3.49
N TRP A 185 3.37 3.30 -2.82
CA TRP A 185 1.96 3.62 -3.07
C TRP A 185 1.77 4.36 -4.40
N LEU A 186 0.89 3.82 -5.25
CA LEU A 186 0.66 4.31 -6.61
C LEU A 186 -0.61 5.16 -6.74
N GLY A 187 -1.62 4.88 -5.92
CA GLY A 187 -2.89 5.60 -5.98
C GLY A 187 -3.96 5.02 -5.07
N GLU A 188 -5.13 5.64 -5.08
CA GLU A 188 -6.23 5.33 -4.18
C GLU A 188 -7.57 5.54 -4.87
N PHE A 189 -8.59 4.79 -4.44
CA PHE A 189 -9.95 4.92 -4.95
C PHE A 189 -10.97 4.63 -3.85
N ASN A 190 -12.17 5.20 -3.98
CA ASN A 190 -13.28 4.86 -3.10
C ASN A 190 -13.96 3.60 -3.59
N ARG A 191 -14.63 2.90 -2.68
CA ARG A 191 -15.42 1.71 -3.02
C ARG A 191 -16.42 1.97 -4.15
N ASP A 192 -17.01 3.17 -4.18
CA ASP A 192 -18.04 3.55 -5.16
C ASP A 192 -17.46 3.80 -6.55
N ASP A 193 -16.14 4.02 -6.65
CA ASP A 193 -15.42 4.17 -7.92
C ASP A 193 -15.13 2.80 -8.58
N ALA A 194 -15.23 1.71 -7.81
CA ALA A 194 -15.00 0.35 -8.29
C ALA A 194 -16.27 -0.31 -8.83
N ASP A 195 -16.10 -1.22 -9.79
CA ASP A 195 -17.20 -1.99 -10.38
C ASP A 195 -17.92 -2.86 -9.33
N SER A 196 -19.22 -3.07 -9.48
CA SER A 196 -20.01 -3.97 -8.62
C SER A 196 -19.40 -5.37 -8.44
N SER A 197 -18.69 -5.89 -9.46
CA SER A 197 -17.95 -7.15 -9.38
C SER A 197 -16.89 -7.16 -8.27
N PHE A 198 -16.29 -6.02 -7.97
CA PHE A 198 -15.32 -5.82 -6.88
C PHE A 198 -15.93 -6.08 -5.49
N TYR A 199 -17.25 -5.95 -5.33
CA TYR A 199 -17.88 -6.04 -4.02
C TYR A 199 -17.75 -7.44 -3.41
N LYS A 200 -17.66 -8.49 -4.25
CA LYS A 200 -17.43 -9.87 -3.78
C LYS A 200 -16.10 -10.00 -3.07
N MET A 201 -15.07 -9.34 -3.57
CA MET A 201 -13.73 -9.33 -2.97
C MET A 201 -13.76 -8.73 -1.55
N ILE A 202 -14.54 -7.65 -1.34
CA ILE A 202 -14.63 -6.95 -0.05
C ILE A 202 -15.12 -7.87 1.09
N TYR A 203 -15.94 -8.88 0.79
CA TYR A 203 -16.46 -9.82 1.79
C TYR A 203 -15.53 -11.01 2.07
N THR A 204 -14.34 -11.06 1.47
CA THR A 204 -13.36 -12.13 1.75
C THR A 204 -12.72 -11.92 3.13
N HIS A 205 -13.18 -12.62 4.17
CA HIS A 205 -12.72 -12.42 5.56
C HIS A 205 -11.27 -12.86 5.86
N ARG A 206 -10.46 -13.21 4.86
CA ARG A 206 -9.06 -13.60 5.06
C ARG A 206 -8.17 -12.38 5.14
N THR A 207 -7.14 -12.43 6.00
CA THR A 207 -6.15 -11.35 6.17
C THR A 207 -5.39 -11.08 4.88
N ILE A 208 -5.02 -12.15 4.16
CA ILE A 208 -4.36 -12.08 2.85
C ILE A 208 -5.15 -12.91 1.86
N SER A 209 -5.44 -12.33 0.69
CA SER A 209 -6.12 -13.01 -0.42
C SER A 209 -5.46 -12.64 -1.74
N ASN A 210 -5.24 -13.61 -2.63
CA ASN A 210 -4.93 -13.31 -4.03
C ASN A 210 -6.20 -12.75 -4.69
N ILE A 211 -6.07 -11.60 -5.33
CA ILE A 211 -7.14 -10.84 -5.98
C ILE A 211 -6.76 -10.50 -7.42
N THR A 212 -5.83 -11.24 -8.03
CA THR A 212 -5.37 -11.04 -9.42
C THR A 212 -6.54 -11.09 -10.40
N GLU A 213 -7.59 -11.86 -10.12
CA GLU A 213 -8.82 -11.89 -10.94
C GLU A 213 -9.51 -10.50 -11.04
N TYR A 214 -9.26 -9.59 -10.10
CA TYR A 214 -9.81 -8.22 -10.08
C TYR A 214 -8.86 -7.18 -10.67
N GLN A 215 -7.70 -7.56 -11.22
CA GLN A 215 -6.66 -6.65 -11.74
C GLN A 215 -7.25 -5.56 -12.66
N SER A 216 -8.04 -5.94 -13.67
CA SER A 216 -8.64 -4.98 -14.62
C SER A 216 -9.58 -3.99 -13.92
N VAL A 217 -10.30 -4.41 -12.88
CA VAL A 217 -11.22 -3.55 -12.14
C VAL A 217 -10.45 -2.59 -11.23
N ILE A 218 -9.41 -3.09 -10.57
CA ILE A 218 -8.55 -2.30 -9.67
C ILE A 218 -7.79 -1.24 -10.48
N ASN A 219 -7.17 -1.63 -11.59
CA ASN A 219 -6.38 -0.72 -12.40
C ASN A 219 -7.23 0.41 -12.95
N ARG A 220 -8.43 0.10 -13.47
CA ARG A 220 -9.38 1.10 -13.95
C ARG A 220 -9.88 2.04 -12.86
N ALA A 221 -10.00 1.57 -11.61
CA ALA A 221 -10.43 2.40 -10.49
C ALA A 221 -9.31 3.34 -9.98
N VAL A 222 -8.04 2.92 -10.11
CA VAL A 222 -6.88 3.70 -9.67
C VAL A 222 -6.37 4.64 -10.76
N PHE A 223 -6.43 4.20 -12.03
CA PHE A 223 -5.77 4.86 -13.14
C PHE A 223 -6.72 5.20 -14.30
N ASP A 224 -6.72 6.46 -14.71
CA ASP A 224 -7.43 6.90 -15.91
C ASP A 224 -6.65 6.54 -17.20
N ILE A 225 -5.31 6.51 -17.14
CA ILE A 225 -4.43 5.92 -18.16
C ILE A 225 -3.36 5.02 -17.51
N TYR A 226 -3.08 3.86 -18.10
CA TYR A 226 -1.98 2.97 -17.72
C TYR A 226 -1.55 2.08 -18.90
N ILE A 227 -0.35 1.52 -18.81
CA ILE A 227 0.16 0.52 -19.78
C ILE A 227 0.11 -0.85 -19.11
N LEU A 228 -0.54 -1.82 -19.76
CA LEU A 228 -0.55 -3.22 -19.35
C LEU A 228 0.19 -4.05 -20.40
N ASP A 229 1.35 -4.58 -19.99
CA ASP A 229 2.36 -5.14 -20.89
C ASP A 229 2.70 -4.15 -22.01
N ASP A 230 2.15 -4.33 -23.21
CA ASP A 230 2.38 -3.44 -24.36
C ASP A 230 1.16 -2.57 -24.73
N SER A 231 -0.01 -2.85 -24.16
CA SER A 231 -1.27 -2.18 -24.51
C SER A 231 -1.54 -0.97 -23.61
N VAL A 232 -2.02 0.12 -24.21
CA VAL A 232 -2.45 1.31 -23.47
C VAL A 232 -3.93 1.21 -23.13
N HIS A 233 -4.23 1.32 -21.85
CA HIS A 233 -5.59 1.35 -21.33
C HIS A 233 -5.98 2.79 -21.01
N LEU A 234 -7.12 3.23 -21.53
CA LEU A 234 -7.60 4.60 -21.41
C LEU A 234 -9.07 4.63 -20.98
N THR A 235 -9.34 5.21 -19.82
CA THR A 235 -10.65 5.21 -19.17
C THR A 235 -11.32 6.57 -19.30
N PHE A 236 -12.44 6.61 -20.00
CA PHE A 236 -13.29 7.79 -20.14
C PHE A 236 -14.47 7.71 -19.17
N HIS A 237 -14.77 8.82 -18.50
CA HIS A 237 -15.90 8.86 -17.56
C HIS A 237 -17.08 9.59 -18.18
N VAL A 238 -18.22 8.90 -18.29
CA VAL A 238 -19.49 9.52 -18.66
C VAL A 238 -20.02 10.27 -17.44
N THR A 239 -20.13 11.59 -17.54
CA THR A 239 -20.53 12.48 -16.44
C THR A 239 -22.03 12.80 -16.45
N GLU A 240 -22.74 12.40 -17.51
CA GLU A 240 -24.15 12.71 -17.66
C GLU A 240 -24.98 12.00 -16.56
N PRO A 241 -25.86 12.70 -15.83
CA PRO A 241 -26.68 12.09 -14.77
C PRO A 241 -27.92 11.35 -15.33
N GLY A 242 -28.21 11.50 -16.62
CA GLY A 242 -29.42 10.98 -17.27
C GLY A 242 -29.18 9.81 -18.22
N ALA A 243 -30.20 9.41 -18.97
CA ALA A 243 -30.07 8.32 -19.94
C ALA A 243 -29.00 8.64 -21.01
N VAL A 244 -28.08 7.70 -21.22
CA VAL A 244 -26.98 7.86 -22.16
C VAL A 244 -27.48 7.84 -23.60
N ASN A 245 -27.16 8.88 -24.37
CA ASN A 245 -27.63 9.01 -25.76
C ASN A 245 -26.92 7.99 -26.67
N MET A 246 -27.69 7.08 -27.27
CA MET A 246 -27.16 6.02 -28.12
C MET A 246 -26.43 6.53 -29.38
N LYS A 247 -26.85 7.66 -29.97
CA LYS A 247 -26.18 8.22 -31.16
C LYS A 247 -24.81 8.77 -30.80
N SER A 248 -24.73 9.48 -29.67
CA SER A 248 -23.48 10.02 -29.15
C SER A 248 -22.51 8.90 -28.72
N MET A 249 -23.01 7.89 -28.02
CA MET A 249 -22.22 6.70 -27.66
C MET A 249 -21.73 5.95 -28.91
N GLY A 250 -22.59 5.73 -29.90
CA GLY A 250 -22.22 5.08 -31.16
C GLY A 250 -21.17 5.89 -31.93
N ALA A 251 -21.30 7.22 -31.97
CA ALA A 251 -20.31 8.09 -32.58
C ALA A 251 -18.96 8.02 -31.84
N PHE A 252 -18.97 8.03 -30.51
CA PHE A 252 -17.75 7.87 -29.70
C PHE A 252 -17.06 6.53 -30.00
N ALA A 253 -17.80 5.43 -29.92
CA ALA A 253 -17.29 4.09 -30.19
C ALA A 253 -16.81 3.89 -31.63
N TYR A 254 -17.39 4.62 -32.60
CA TYR A 254 -16.97 4.58 -34.01
C TYR A 254 -15.74 5.44 -34.29
N ASN A 255 -15.63 6.62 -33.68
CA ASN A 255 -14.54 7.55 -33.96
C ASN A 255 -13.19 7.07 -33.41
N ILE A 256 -13.18 6.41 -32.25
CA ILE A 256 -11.94 5.87 -31.64
C ILE A 256 -11.16 4.95 -32.59
N PRO A 257 -11.72 3.84 -33.10
CA PRO A 257 -11.01 2.98 -34.04
C PRO A 257 -10.69 3.68 -35.36
N GLY A 258 -11.56 4.58 -35.84
CA GLY A 258 -11.31 5.37 -37.05
C GLY A 258 -10.08 6.29 -36.95
N MET A 259 -9.74 6.75 -35.74
CA MET A 259 -8.50 7.49 -35.51
C MET A 259 -7.26 6.59 -35.58
N VAL A 260 -7.35 5.38 -35.03
CA VAL A 260 -6.25 4.42 -35.02
C VAL A 260 -5.96 3.87 -36.42
N GLU A 261 -6.99 3.56 -37.20
CA GLU A 261 -6.86 2.99 -38.55
C GLU A 261 -6.02 3.87 -39.50
N LEU A 262 -6.02 5.18 -39.29
CA LEU A 262 -5.26 6.13 -40.11
C LEU A 262 -3.75 6.06 -39.94
N VAL A 263 -3.27 5.51 -38.81
CA VAL A 263 -1.84 5.49 -38.47
C VAL A 263 -1.30 4.09 -38.18
N CYS A 264 -2.16 3.22 -37.64
CA CYS A 264 -1.90 1.83 -37.33
C CYS A 264 -3.08 0.98 -37.83
N PRO A 265 -3.25 0.79 -39.15
CA PRO A 265 -4.41 0.10 -39.74
C PRO A 265 -4.53 -1.38 -39.32
N GLU A 266 -3.43 -1.99 -38.88
CA GLU A 266 -3.39 -3.38 -38.43
C GLU A 266 -3.79 -3.54 -36.94
N ASP A 267 -3.86 -2.45 -36.17
CA ASP A 267 -4.17 -2.49 -34.74
C ASP A 267 -5.68 -2.61 -34.50
N ILE A 268 -6.08 -3.60 -33.70
CA ILE A 268 -7.48 -3.80 -33.32
C ILE A 268 -7.75 -3.15 -31.97
N VAL A 269 -8.50 -2.04 -31.97
CA VAL A 269 -8.91 -1.36 -30.74
C VAL A 269 -10.09 -2.09 -30.10
N SER A 270 -9.98 -2.36 -28.79
CA SER A 270 -11.04 -2.98 -28.00
C SER A 270 -11.67 -1.96 -27.04
N MET A 271 -12.96 -2.10 -26.77
CA MET A 271 -13.67 -1.24 -25.81
C MET A 271 -14.45 -2.11 -24.82
N LYS A 272 -14.26 -1.87 -23.52
CA LYS A 272 -15.07 -2.43 -22.44
C LYS A 272 -15.93 -1.31 -21.85
N SER A 273 -17.22 -1.54 -21.76
CA SER A 273 -18.16 -0.50 -21.36
C SER A 273 -19.09 -0.99 -20.26
N ASN A 274 -19.12 -0.26 -19.13
CA ASN A 274 -20.13 -0.43 -18.09
C ASN A 274 -20.97 0.86 -18.05
N VAL A 275 -21.83 1.02 -19.05
CA VAL A 275 -22.66 2.22 -19.23
C VAL A 275 -23.79 2.26 -18.21
N GLN A 276 -23.44 2.66 -16.99
CA GLN A 276 -24.35 3.32 -16.07
C GLN A 276 -24.11 4.83 -16.16
N SER A 277 -25.10 5.63 -15.76
CA SER A 277 -25.01 7.10 -15.84
C SER A 277 -25.08 7.64 -14.42
N PRO A 278 -23.98 8.15 -13.86
CA PRO A 278 -22.60 8.20 -14.41
C PRO A 278 -21.90 6.83 -14.42
N GLY A 279 -20.87 6.65 -15.26
CA GLY A 279 -20.13 5.38 -15.36
C GLY A 279 -18.93 5.39 -16.33
N PRO A 280 -17.98 4.44 -16.18
CA PRO A 280 -16.73 4.43 -16.95
C PRO A 280 -16.84 3.64 -18.28
N ILE A 281 -16.05 4.07 -19.27
CA ILE A 281 -15.80 3.39 -20.54
C ILE A 281 -14.29 3.22 -20.70
N GLU A 282 -13.81 1.98 -20.77
CA GLU A 282 -12.39 1.67 -20.95
C GLU A 282 -12.12 1.32 -22.42
N THR A 283 -11.14 1.99 -23.03
CA THR A 283 -10.62 1.71 -24.37
C THR A 283 -9.22 1.11 -24.23
N ILE A 284 -9.00 -0.03 -24.88
CA ILE A 284 -7.72 -0.76 -24.87
C ILE A 284 -7.11 -0.63 -26.27
N ILE A 285 -5.98 0.06 -26.35
CA ILE A 285 -5.29 0.41 -27.59
C ILE A 285 -3.97 -0.38 -27.66
N PRO A 286 -3.77 -1.25 -28.68
CA PRO A 286 -2.63 -2.18 -28.69
C PRO A 286 -1.24 -1.56 -28.71
N SER A 287 -1.07 -0.34 -29.24
CA SER A 287 0.24 0.29 -29.38
C SER A 287 0.29 1.72 -28.85
N LYS A 288 1.46 2.10 -28.29
CA LYS A 288 1.77 3.48 -27.85
C LYS A 288 1.51 4.51 -28.97
N LYS A 289 1.90 4.19 -30.22
CA LYS A 289 1.67 5.05 -31.40
C LYS A 289 0.19 5.27 -31.72
N ALA A 290 -0.62 4.20 -31.68
CA ALA A 290 -2.07 4.31 -31.86
C ALA A 290 -2.73 5.14 -30.74
N ALA A 291 -2.29 4.94 -29.50
CA ALA A 291 -2.79 5.68 -28.35
C ALA A 291 -2.49 7.18 -28.45
N ALA A 292 -1.26 7.56 -28.82
CA ALA A 292 -0.89 8.95 -29.07
C ALA A 292 -1.74 9.61 -30.16
N THR A 293 -2.13 8.86 -31.20
CA THR A 293 -2.98 9.36 -32.29
C THR A 293 -4.35 9.80 -31.76
N VAL A 294 -5.00 8.91 -31.00
CA VAL A 294 -6.32 9.15 -30.38
C VAL A 294 -6.25 10.38 -29.48
N LEU A 295 -5.23 10.41 -28.63
CA LEU A 295 -4.95 11.45 -27.66
C LEU A 295 -4.74 12.84 -28.32
N ILE A 296 -3.97 12.93 -29.41
CA ILE A 296 -3.77 14.17 -30.16
C ILE A 296 -5.05 14.60 -30.89
N ALA A 297 -5.76 13.67 -31.52
CA ALA A 297 -7.02 13.99 -32.21
C ALA A 297 -8.11 14.49 -31.24
N LEU A 298 -8.17 13.95 -30.02
CA LEU A 298 -9.05 14.46 -28.96
C LEU A 298 -8.71 15.90 -28.55
N THR A 299 -7.43 16.30 -28.61
CA THR A 299 -7.00 17.68 -28.34
C THR A 299 -7.50 18.66 -29.41
N PHE A 300 -7.57 18.23 -30.67
CA PHE A 300 -8.14 19.03 -31.75
C PHE A 300 -9.67 19.20 -31.63
N ALA A 301 -10.37 18.18 -31.13
CA ALA A 301 -11.82 18.25 -30.90
C ALA A 301 -12.21 18.99 -29.62
N GLY A 302 -11.42 18.87 -28.54
CA GLY A 302 -11.76 19.38 -27.20
C GLY A 302 -11.04 20.67 -26.78
N GLY A 303 -10.09 21.17 -27.58
CA GLY A 303 -9.22 22.28 -27.20
C GLY A 303 -7.90 21.84 -26.56
N VAL A 304 -6.90 22.74 -26.64
CA VAL A 304 -5.44 22.50 -26.61
C VAL A 304 -4.89 21.84 -25.32
N SER A 305 -5.68 21.64 -24.26
CA SER A 305 -5.20 21.21 -22.93
C SER A 305 -5.59 19.80 -22.49
N ALA A 306 -6.33 19.04 -23.31
CA ALA A 306 -6.87 17.72 -22.92
C ALA A 306 -5.79 16.67 -22.60
N LEU A 307 -4.66 16.69 -23.31
CA LEU A 307 -3.59 15.71 -23.10
C LEU A 307 -2.85 15.84 -21.78
N THR A 308 -2.55 17.09 -21.41
CA THR A 308 -1.71 17.41 -20.26
C THR A 308 -2.56 17.50 -19.01
N TYR A 309 -3.63 18.29 -19.03
CA TYR A 309 -4.41 18.61 -17.84
C TYR A 309 -5.78 17.95 -17.79
N GLY A 310 -6.11 17.14 -18.81
CA GLY A 310 -7.44 16.57 -18.95
C GLY A 310 -8.42 17.61 -19.50
N GLY A 311 -9.66 17.19 -19.71
CA GLY A 311 -10.69 18.07 -20.24
C GLY A 311 -12.06 17.43 -20.31
N GLU A 312 -13.01 18.18 -20.84
CA GLU A 312 -14.38 17.73 -21.06
C GLU A 312 -14.60 17.68 -22.58
N LEU A 313 -14.94 16.50 -23.09
CA LEU A 313 -15.25 16.28 -24.49
C LEU A 313 -16.76 16.19 -24.68
N GLU A 314 -17.30 17.09 -25.49
CA GLU A 314 -18.72 17.07 -25.86
C GLU A 314 -18.96 16.33 -27.18
N VAL A 315 -19.60 15.17 -27.10
CA VAL A 315 -20.06 14.41 -28.27
C VAL A 315 -21.58 14.45 -28.34
N GLY A 316 -22.10 15.42 -29.11
CA GLY A 316 -23.54 15.63 -29.22
C GLY A 316 -24.03 16.30 -27.94
N ASN A 317 -24.94 15.65 -27.22
CA ASN A 317 -25.44 16.16 -25.93
C ASN A 317 -24.74 15.52 -24.73
N MET A 318 -23.77 14.62 -24.96
CA MET A 318 -23.05 13.94 -23.91
C MET A 318 -21.71 14.61 -23.62
N SER A 319 -21.39 14.70 -22.33
CA SER A 319 -20.08 15.06 -21.83
C SER A 319 -19.30 13.82 -21.39
N PHE A 320 -18.03 13.78 -21.80
CA PHE A 320 -17.06 12.78 -21.37
C PHE A 320 -15.88 13.49 -20.72
N LYS A 321 -15.52 13.09 -19.50
CA LYS A 321 -14.26 13.52 -18.91
C LYS A 321 -13.11 12.76 -19.58
N VAL A 322 -12.22 13.51 -20.21
CA VAL A 322 -10.98 13.00 -20.81
C VAL A 322 -9.87 13.01 -19.76
N PRO A 323 -9.17 11.88 -19.56
CA PRO A 323 -8.04 11.78 -18.65
C PRO A 323 -6.94 12.80 -18.95
N GLY A 324 -6.42 13.45 -17.91
CA GLY A 324 -5.21 14.27 -18.00
C GLY A 324 -4.01 13.52 -17.44
N VAL A 325 -2.99 13.30 -18.27
CA VAL A 325 -1.84 12.48 -17.89
C VAL A 325 -1.01 13.13 -16.81
N LEU A 326 -0.68 14.43 -16.93
CA LEU A 326 0.05 15.16 -15.88
C LEU A 326 -0.79 15.31 -14.61
N THR A 327 -2.10 15.51 -14.71
CA THR A 327 -2.96 15.61 -13.52
C THR A 327 -3.02 14.31 -12.74
N GLN A 328 -3.11 13.17 -13.43
CA GLN A 328 -3.10 11.86 -12.81
C GLN A 328 -1.72 11.52 -12.25
N GLN A 329 -0.65 11.79 -12.99
CA GLN A 329 0.71 11.66 -12.48
C GLN A 329 0.97 12.53 -11.28
N THR A 330 0.61 13.81 -11.32
CA THR A 330 0.78 14.71 -10.18
C THR A 330 0.01 14.21 -8.96
N ALA A 331 -1.17 13.60 -9.15
CA ALA A 331 -1.92 12.98 -8.06
C ALA A 331 -1.19 11.74 -7.51
N ASN A 332 -0.68 10.86 -8.37
CA ASN A 332 0.05 9.65 -7.97
C ASN A 332 1.41 9.99 -7.33
N ASP A 333 2.14 10.92 -7.94
CA ASP A 333 3.40 11.48 -7.43
C ASP A 333 3.19 12.18 -6.11
N LYS A 334 2.07 12.90 -5.93
CA LYS A 334 1.73 13.49 -4.65
C LYS A 334 1.51 12.42 -3.59
N VAL A 335 0.80 11.33 -3.89
CA VAL A 335 0.65 10.19 -2.97
C VAL A 335 2.02 9.58 -2.61
N SER A 336 2.88 9.38 -3.60
CA SER A 336 4.26 8.89 -3.41
C SER A 336 5.15 9.88 -2.65
N ALA A 337 5.01 11.18 -2.88
CA ALA A 337 5.82 12.24 -2.28
C ALA A 337 5.37 12.56 -0.86
N GLU A 338 4.06 12.53 -0.56
CA GLU A 338 3.53 12.60 0.81
C GLU A 338 4.07 11.44 1.64
N THR A 339 4.16 10.24 1.05
CA THR A 339 4.81 9.08 1.68
C THR A 339 6.27 9.40 1.98
N LYS A 340 7.07 9.81 0.97
CA LYS A 340 8.50 10.15 1.13
C LYS A 340 8.78 11.30 2.10
N ALA A 341 7.98 12.36 2.07
CA ALA A 341 8.12 13.53 2.95
C ALA A 341 7.82 13.16 4.40
N ALA A 342 6.84 12.29 4.64
CA ALA A 342 6.63 11.69 5.94
C ALA A 342 7.89 10.89 6.36
N GLU A 343 8.54 10.13 5.48
CA GLU A 343 9.78 9.41 5.86
C GLU A 343 10.92 10.33 6.27
N LEU A 344 11.19 11.39 5.50
CA LEU A 344 12.29 12.33 5.79
C LEU A 344 12.09 13.12 7.08
N GLN A 345 10.89 13.66 7.32
CA GLN A 345 10.60 14.39 8.56
C GLN A 345 10.78 13.50 9.80
N ASN A 346 10.56 12.19 9.65
CA ASN A 346 10.72 11.25 10.74
C ASN A 346 12.16 10.87 11.01
N THR A 347 12.96 10.62 9.97
CA THR A 347 14.40 10.42 10.13
C THR A 347 15.07 11.66 10.76
N GLU A 348 14.62 12.87 10.43
CA GLU A 348 15.10 14.10 11.10
C GLU A 348 14.68 14.19 12.57
N THR A 349 13.45 13.77 12.90
CA THR A 349 12.93 13.77 14.28
C THR A 349 13.62 12.71 15.15
N GLU A 350 13.80 11.49 14.65
CA GLU A 350 14.55 10.40 15.30
C GLU A 350 16.01 10.79 15.56
N ASN A 351 16.67 11.39 14.57
CA ASN A 351 18.05 11.88 14.72
C ASN A 351 18.14 12.97 15.79
N LYS A 352 17.15 13.86 15.85
CA LYS A 352 17.09 14.93 16.87
C LYS A 352 16.86 14.38 18.28
N GLN A 353 15.95 13.42 18.45
CA GLN A 353 15.72 12.74 19.73
C GLN A 353 16.98 11.97 20.19
N THR A 354 17.67 11.30 19.27
CA THR A 354 18.93 10.59 19.55
C THR A 354 20.05 11.55 19.98
N LEU A 355 20.17 12.71 19.32
CA LEU A 355 21.11 13.76 19.69
C LEU A 355 20.79 14.39 21.06
N ASP A 356 19.52 14.62 21.38
CA ASP A 356 19.09 15.17 22.67
C ASP A 356 19.39 14.19 23.83
N VAL A 357 19.25 12.88 23.61
CA VAL A 357 19.61 11.85 24.60
C VAL A 357 21.13 11.81 24.80
N LEU A 358 21.92 11.81 23.72
CA LEU A 358 23.38 11.79 23.80
C LEU A 358 23.91 12.98 24.61
N ASN A 359 23.38 14.18 24.34
CA ASN A 359 23.82 15.42 24.99
C ASN A 359 23.42 15.52 26.48
N ASN A 360 22.35 14.85 26.89
CA ASN A 360 21.83 14.92 28.27
C ASN A 360 22.09 13.66 29.11
N SER A 361 22.66 12.62 28.51
CA SER A 361 22.92 11.32 29.14
C SER A 361 23.69 11.43 30.46
N GLU A 362 24.77 12.21 30.50
CA GLU A 362 25.58 12.42 31.71
C GLU A 362 24.77 13.07 32.85
N GLN A 363 23.95 14.07 32.54
CA GLN A 363 23.13 14.78 33.54
C GLN A 363 22.01 13.89 34.08
N ILE A 364 21.41 13.05 33.21
CA ILE A 364 20.37 12.09 33.60
C ILE A 364 20.96 11.06 34.58
N ILE A 365 22.14 10.52 34.25
CA ILE A 365 22.84 9.55 35.09
C ILE A 365 23.23 10.18 36.44
N GLU A 366 23.77 11.39 36.44
CA GLU A 366 24.11 12.09 37.69
C GLU A 366 22.89 12.34 38.58
N LYS A 367 21.75 12.69 37.98
CA LYS A 367 20.49 12.88 38.71
C LYS A 367 19.94 11.57 39.27
N ALA A 368 20.07 10.46 38.54
CA ALA A 368 19.69 9.12 39.02
C ALA A 368 20.51 8.71 40.24
N ILE A 369 21.84 8.92 40.19
CA ILE A 369 22.76 8.67 41.31
C ILE A 369 22.37 9.52 42.53
N ALA A 370 22.13 10.82 42.33
CA ALA A 370 21.77 11.73 43.41
C ALA A 370 20.43 11.39 44.09
N LEU A 371 19.50 10.77 43.35
CA LEU A 371 18.19 10.37 43.85
C LEU A 371 18.14 8.93 44.36
N GLY A 372 19.18 8.13 44.11
CA GLY A 372 19.19 6.70 44.43
C GLY A 372 18.11 5.90 43.69
N ALA A 373 17.70 6.37 42.53
CA ALA A 373 16.61 5.79 41.73
C ALA A 373 17.15 5.17 40.43
N ASP A 374 16.43 4.20 39.88
CA ASP A 374 16.73 3.67 38.56
C ASP A 374 16.22 4.62 37.47
N ILE A 375 16.78 4.49 36.26
CA ILE A 375 16.44 5.34 35.12
C ILE A 375 14.96 5.26 34.76
N GLU A 376 14.34 4.10 34.97
CA GLU A 376 12.90 3.87 34.71
C GLU A 376 12.01 4.66 35.69
N ASP A 377 12.48 4.93 36.90
CA ASP A 377 11.74 5.66 37.94
C ASP A 377 11.77 7.19 37.75
N LEU A 378 12.64 7.69 36.87
CA LEU A 378 12.77 9.12 36.59
C LEU A 378 11.63 9.69 35.73
N GLY A 379 10.70 8.85 35.27
CA GLY A 379 9.55 9.27 34.45
C GLY A 379 9.95 9.85 33.10
N LEU A 380 11.12 9.46 32.58
CA LEU A 380 11.65 9.92 31.30
C LEU A 380 10.85 9.29 30.15
N LYS A 381 10.36 10.13 29.25
CA LYS A 381 9.62 9.70 28.06
C LYS A 381 10.60 9.38 26.91
N TYR A 382 11.42 8.36 27.10
CA TYR A 382 12.33 7.84 26.07
C TYR A 382 11.96 6.41 25.65
N PRO A 383 12.37 5.97 24.45
CA PRO A 383 12.20 4.58 24.04
C PRO A 383 12.81 3.60 25.06
N LYS A 384 12.19 2.42 25.25
CA LYS A 384 12.61 1.43 26.26
C LYS A 384 14.08 1.02 26.13
N GLU A 385 14.57 0.84 24.91
CA GLU A 385 15.97 0.47 24.68
C GLU A 385 16.93 1.59 25.08
N THR A 386 16.54 2.85 24.89
CA THR A 386 17.31 4.02 25.34
C THR A 386 17.38 4.08 26.86
N LEU A 387 16.27 3.84 27.56
CA LEU A 387 16.24 3.75 29.02
C LEU A 387 17.13 2.60 29.52
N ARG A 388 17.10 1.44 28.84
CA ARG A 388 17.95 0.29 29.13
C ARG A 388 19.44 0.60 28.97
N LEU A 389 19.83 1.31 27.92
CA LEU A 389 21.22 1.72 27.68
C LEU A 389 21.70 2.73 28.72
N LEU A 390 20.86 3.70 29.09
CA LEU A 390 21.15 4.65 30.16
C LEU A 390 21.27 3.95 31.52
N GLN A 391 20.42 2.96 31.80
CA GLN A 391 20.52 2.16 33.02
C GLN A 391 21.84 1.39 33.06
N LYS A 392 22.23 0.77 31.95
CA LYS A 392 23.51 0.07 31.85
C LYS A 392 24.71 1.00 32.08
N GLN A 393 24.64 2.25 31.61
CA GLN A 393 25.68 3.25 31.87
C GLN A 393 25.69 3.72 33.33
N LEU A 394 24.51 3.87 33.94
CA LEU A 394 24.37 4.16 35.37
C LEU A 394 25.02 3.06 36.23
N ASP A 395 24.72 1.81 35.94
CA ASP A 395 25.27 0.64 36.65
C ASP A 395 26.80 0.61 36.53
N GLN A 396 27.34 0.80 35.31
CA GLN A 396 28.78 0.89 35.09
C GLN A 396 29.44 2.04 35.87
N LYS A 397 28.77 3.19 36.00
CA LYS A 397 29.32 4.34 36.73
C LYS A 397 29.32 4.08 38.24
N LYS A 398 28.27 3.45 38.78
CA LYS A 398 28.20 3.01 40.19
C LYS A 398 29.31 2.01 40.51
N ASP A 399 29.53 1.01 39.66
CA ASP A 399 30.59 0.00 39.82
C ASP A 399 32.00 0.64 39.89
N VAL A 400 32.25 1.67 39.07
CA VAL A 400 33.54 2.40 39.05
C VAL A 400 33.72 3.28 40.30
N GLU A 401 32.66 3.87 40.84
CA GLU A 401 32.73 4.66 42.08
C GLU A 401 32.96 3.77 43.32
N GLU A 402 32.33 2.59 43.38
CA GLU A 402 32.57 1.60 44.43
C GLU A 402 33.99 1.02 44.39
N ALA A 403 34.54 0.79 43.19
CA ALA A 403 35.93 0.37 43.01
C ALA A 403 36.95 1.45 43.44
N LYS A 404 36.62 2.74 43.31
CA LYS A 404 37.45 3.86 43.79
C LYS A 404 37.35 4.07 45.31
N ALA A 405 36.17 3.84 45.88
CA ALA A 405 35.95 3.93 47.33
C ALA A 405 36.70 2.82 48.09
N SER A 406 36.71 1.59 47.57
CA SER A 406 37.41 0.45 48.16
C SER A 406 38.95 0.59 48.14
N THR A 407 39.52 1.13 47.05
CA THR A 407 40.98 1.36 46.93
C THR A 407 41.50 2.53 47.78
N THR A 408 40.63 3.38 48.33
CA THR A 408 41.02 4.50 49.21
C THR A 408 41.00 4.12 50.69
N SER A 409 40.39 2.98 51.06
CA SER A 409 40.33 2.49 52.46
C SER A 409 41.53 1.64 52.91
N ASP A 410 42.42 1.28 51.97
CA ASP A 410 43.63 0.47 52.21
C ASP A 410 44.94 1.29 52.20
N LYS A 411 44.88 2.59 52.50
CA LYS A 411 46.07 3.48 52.64
C LYS A 411 46.17 4.17 53.99
#